data_AF-Q9W377-F1
#
_entry.id   AF-Q9W377-F1
#
_cell.length_a   1.000
_cell.length_b   1.000
_cell.length_c   1.000
_cell.angle_alpha   90.00
_cell.angle_beta   90.00
_cell.angle_gamma   90.00
#
_symmetry.space_group_name_H-M   'P 1'
#
loop_
_entity.id
_entity.type
_entity.pdbx_description
1 polymer ?
#
loop_
_entity_poly.entity_id
_entity_poly.type
_entity_poly.pdbx_seq_one_letter_code
_entity_poly.pdbx_strand_id
1 'polypeptide(L)'
;MKQYTVAIILTLFVASGWAQPLDMPSQLDAQVRSVVDEMTSIGKATGEVLLSQYEEIVLEPQNELEAAVEQVESRREESPECVAAEDEEITRIVNAAHEDLYACGVVAAQTSAEIASDVSAATQQLVYGGYSLASTYNKCNSYKNSVLKQTCLAKFYVQATVYLVSARSSIKTIRQSTSERIPDVFADGNVCTHSASSQAVLGLQEVNNNIDACVYRRR
;
A
#
# COMPACT_ATOMS: atom_id res chain seq x y z
N MET A 1 -7.83 1.25 -15.27
CA MET A 1 -6.80 0.38 -14.64
C MET A 1 -6.53 0.69 -13.16
N LYS A 2 -6.53 1.97 -12.73
CA LYS A 2 -6.25 2.40 -11.34
C LYS A 2 -7.04 1.65 -10.24
N GLN A 3 -8.34 1.43 -10.45
CA GLN A 3 -9.20 0.73 -9.48
C GLN A 3 -8.87 -0.77 -9.31
N TYR A 4 -8.27 -1.40 -10.32
CA TYR A 4 -8.00 -2.84 -10.30
C TYR A 4 -6.75 -3.17 -9.49
N THR A 5 -5.70 -2.37 -9.56
CA THR A 5 -4.46 -2.62 -8.80
C THR A 5 -4.71 -2.53 -7.30
N VAL A 6 -5.46 -1.50 -6.88
CA VAL A 6 -5.89 -1.32 -5.48
C VAL A 6 -6.82 -2.45 -5.04
N ALA A 7 -7.77 -2.84 -5.89
CA ALA A 7 -8.64 -3.98 -5.59
C ALA A 7 -7.87 -5.29 -5.47
N ILE A 8 -6.77 -5.51 -6.22
CA ILE A 8 -5.94 -6.70 -6.09
C ILE A 8 -5.22 -6.72 -4.73
N ILE A 9 -4.69 -5.58 -4.26
CA ILE A 9 -4.05 -5.49 -2.94
C ILE A 9 -5.09 -5.77 -1.85
N LEU A 10 -6.27 -5.16 -1.91
CA LEU A 10 -7.34 -5.39 -0.92
C LEU A 10 -7.92 -6.81 -0.96
N THR A 11 -8.11 -7.39 -2.14
CA THR A 11 -8.68 -8.75 -2.27
C THR A 11 -7.73 -9.83 -1.79
N LEU A 12 -6.41 -9.61 -1.86
CA LEU A 12 -5.43 -10.50 -1.23
C LEU A 12 -5.58 -10.57 0.30
N PHE A 13 -6.06 -9.51 0.95
CA PHE A 13 -6.22 -9.50 2.41
C PHE A 13 -7.55 -10.09 2.91
N VAL A 14 -8.64 -9.99 2.15
CA VAL A 14 -9.99 -10.27 2.69
C VAL A 14 -10.47 -11.70 2.45
N ALA A 15 -9.95 -12.41 1.43
CA ALA A 15 -10.65 -13.59 0.92
C ALA A 15 -10.47 -14.92 1.69
N SER A 16 -9.79 -14.96 2.85
CA SER A 16 -9.70 -16.20 3.63
C SER A 16 -10.03 -16.05 5.12
N GLY A 17 -10.94 -15.11 5.43
CA GLY A 17 -11.63 -15.08 6.72
C GLY A 17 -12.29 -16.45 6.99
N TRP A 18 -11.89 -17.08 8.08
CA TRP A 18 -12.32 -18.42 8.48
C TRP A 18 -13.80 -18.47 8.84
N ALA A 19 -14.69 -18.60 7.85
CA ALA A 19 -16.11 -18.76 8.13
C ALA A 19 -16.44 -20.09 8.84
N GLN A 20 -15.61 -21.11 8.66
CA GLN A 20 -15.86 -22.44 9.22
C GLN A 20 -15.05 -22.68 10.50
N PRO A 21 -15.67 -23.25 11.56
CA PRO A 21 -14.94 -23.64 12.76
C PRO A 21 -13.86 -24.66 12.38
N LEU A 22 -12.65 -24.46 12.89
CA LEU A 22 -11.66 -25.51 12.82
C LEU A 22 -12.15 -26.66 13.68
N ASP A 23 -12.10 -27.88 13.13
CA ASP A 23 -12.40 -29.09 13.89
C ASP A 23 -11.25 -29.33 14.87
N MET A 24 -11.25 -28.61 15.99
CA MET A 24 -10.24 -28.60 17.05
C MET A 24 -10.87 -28.14 18.38
N PRO A 25 -10.20 -28.30 19.53
CA PRO A 25 -10.77 -27.91 20.82
C PRO A 25 -11.15 -26.43 20.80
N SER A 26 -12.35 -26.10 21.28
CA SER A 26 -12.96 -24.76 21.11
C SER A 26 -12.08 -23.61 21.61
N GLN A 27 -11.36 -23.81 22.72
CA GLN A 27 -10.43 -22.80 23.25
C GLN A 27 -9.24 -22.55 22.34
N LEU A 28 -8.78 -23.58 21.63
CA LEU A 28 -7.66 -23.46 20.71
C LEU A 28 -8.13 -22.91 19.36
N ASP A 29 -9.30 -23.34 18.85
CA ASP A 29 -9.96 -22.75 17.68
C ASP A 29 -10.11 -21.23 17.86
N ALA A 30 -10.63 -20.79 19.00
CA ALA A 30 -10.78 -19.37 19.32
C ALA A 30 -9.45 -18.61 19.32
N GLN A 31 -8.36 -19.21 19.83
CA GLN A 31 -7.04 -18.57 19.84
C GLN A 31 -6.41 -18.48 18.45
N VAL A 32 -6.52 -19.54 17.64
CA VAL A 32 -6.04 -19.54 16.25
C VAL A 32 -6.81 -18.50 15.42
N ARG A 33 -8.13 -18.44 15.59
CA ARG A 33 -8.97 -17.43 14.94
C ARG A 33 -8.61 -16.02 15.37
N SER A 34 -8.45 -15.78 16.67
CA SER A 34 -8.02 -14.46 17.18
C SER A 34 -6.71 -13.99 16.56
N VAL A 35 -5.75 -14.89 16.36
CA VAL A 35 -4.48 -14.59 15.69
C VAL A 35 -4.70 -14.18 14.23
N VAL A 36 -5.54 -14.93 13.50
CA VAL A 36 -5.81 -14.63 12.09
C VAL A 36 -6.62 -13.35 11.94
N ASP A 37 -7.64 -13.14 12.78
CA ASP A 37 -8.48 -11.95 12.77
C ASP A 37 -7.65 -10.70 13.07
N GLU A 38 -6.74 -10.79 14.05
CA GLU A 38 -5.82 -9.70 14.39
C GLU A 38 -4.89 -9.38 13.21
N MET A 39 -4.32 -10.38 12.56
CA MET A 39 -3.47 -10.18 11.39
C MET A 39 -4.26 -9.64 10.19
N THR A 40 -5.49 -10.10 9.99
CA THR A 40 -6.39 -9.61 8.94
C THR A 40 -6.74 -8.13 9.19
N SER A 41 -6.97 -7.75 10.45
CA SER A 41 -7.16 -6.34 10.82
C SER A 41 -5.93 -5.49 10.53
N ILE A 42 -4.72 -6.01 10.79
CA ILE A 42 -3.46 -5.32 10.46
C ILE A 42 -3.33 -5.16 8.94
N GLY A 43 -3.63 -6.21 8.18
CA GLY A 43 -3.65 -6.19 6.71
C GLY A 43 -4.59 -5.13 6.17
N LYS A 44 -5.82 -5.09 6.68
CA LYS A 44 -6.82 -4.09 6.29
C LYS A 44 -6.36 -2.66 6.61
N ALA A 45 -5.93 -2.40 7.84
CA ALA A 45 -5.47 -1.07 8.24
C ALA A 45 -4.26 -0.63 7.41
N THR A 46 -3.32 -1.54 7.14
CA THR A 46 -2.17 -1.27 6.28
C THR A 46 -2.64 -0.91 4.87
N GLY A 47 -3.54 -1.69 4.27
CA GLY A 47 -4.09 -1.42 2.94
C GLY A 47 -4.82 -0.08 2.84
N GLU A 48 -5.60 0.28 3.86
CA GLU A 48 -6.30 1.58 3.91
C GLU A 48 -5.31 2.74 3.96
N VAL A 49 -4.25 2.63 4.77
CA VAL A 49 -3.22 3.66 4.87
C VAL A 49 -2.41 3.78 3.56
N LEU A 50 -2.00 2.67 2.96
CA LEU A 50 -1.30 2.66 1.66
C LEU A 50 -2.18 3.21 0.53
N LEU A 51 -3.51 3.06 0.61
CA LEU A 51 -4.43 3.66 -0.36
C LEU A 51 -4.47 5.19 -0.21
N SER A 52 -4.59 5.68 1.03
CA SER A 52 -4.53 7.12 1.32
C SER A 52 -3.20 7.72 0.84
N GLN A 53 -2.08 6.99 0.96
CA GLN A 53 -0.77 7.39 0.43
C GLN A 53 -0.78 7.60 -1.08
N TYR A 54 -1.42 6.70 -1.81
CA TYR A 54 -1.47 6.81 -3.26
C TYR A 54 -2.19 8.11 -3.71
N GLU A 55 -3.21 8.53 -2.96
CA GLU A 55 -3.90 9.78 -3.24
C GLU A 55 -2.98 10.99 -3.01
N GLU A 56 -2.33 11.08 -1.85
CA GLU A 56 -1.49 12.23 -1.48
C GLU A 56 -0.17 12.27 -2.27
N ILE A 57 0.57 11.16 -2.33
CA ILE A 57 1.90 11.15 -2.95
C ILE A 57 1.82 11.21 -4.48
N VAL A 58 0.80 10.58 -5.09
CA VAL A 58 0.74 10.41 -6.55
C VAL A 58 -0.32 11.28 -7.20
N LEU A 59 -1.56 11.27 -6.69
CA LEU A 59 -2.65 11.96 -7.39
C LEU A 59 -2.62 13.47 -7.16
N GLU A 60 -2.40 13.92 -5.93
CA GLU A 60 -2.44 15.35 -5.61
C GLU A 60 -1.35 16.16 -6.36
N PRO A 61 -0.06 15.80 -6.30
CA PRO A 61 0.99 16.47 -7.09
C PRO A 61 0.76 16.43 -8.60
N GLN A 62 0.15 15.35 -9.11
CA GLN A 62 -0.25 15.28 -10.53
C GLN A 62 -1.37 16.26 -10.86
N ASN A 63 -2.40 16.35 -10.00
CA ASN A 63 -3.51 17.28 -10.19
C ASN A 63 -3.04 18.74 -10.08
N GLU A 64 -2.10 19.04 -9.17
CA GLU A 64 -1.49 20.37 -9.05
C GLU A 64 -0.75 20.77 -10.35
N LEU A 65 0.05 19.84 -10.88
CA LEU A 65 0.76 20.04 -12.15
C LEU A 65 -0.23 20.21 -13.31
N GLU A 66 -1.23 19.36 -13.41
CA GLU A 66 -2.26 19.41 -14.45
C GLU A 66 -3.03 20.74 -14.39
N ALA A 67 -3.46 21.19 -13.22
CA ALA A 67 -4.14 22.47 -13.06
C ALA A 67 -3.27 23.67 -13.47
N ALA A 68 -1.96 23.62 -13.18
CA ALA A 68 -1.03 24.67 -13.60
C ALA A 68 -0.82 24.67 -15.12
N VAL A 69 -0.76 23.50 -15.76
CA VAL A 69 -0.69 23.38 -17.22
C VAL A 69 -1.98 23.87 -17.87
N GLU A 70 -3.14 23.48 -17.35
CA GLU A 70 -4.44 23.95 -17.83
C GLU A 70 -4.56 25.48 -17.74
N GLN A 71 -4.02 26.09 -16.68
CA GLN A 71 -3.98 27.54 -16.54
C GLN A 71 -3.18 28.19 -17.68
N VAL A 72 -1.99 27.68 -18.02
CA VAL A 72 -1.19 28.19 -19.13
C VAL A 72 -1.88 27.95 -20.47
N GLU A 73 -2.43 26.75 -20.68
CA GLU A 73 -3.12 26.38 -21.92
C GLU A 73 -4.40 27.19 -22.16
N SER A 74 -5.12 27.57 -21.10
CA SER A 74 -6.27 28.47 -21.24
C SER A 74 -5.90 29.84 -21.85
N ARG A 75 -4.65 30.30 -21.65
CA ARG A 75 -4.14 31.54 -22.27
C ARG A 75 -3.96 31.40 -23.78
N ARG A 76 -3.92 30.18 -24.32
CA ARG A 76 -3.76 29.93 -25.76
C ARG A 76 -4.98 30.39 -26.55
N GLU A 77 -6.17 30.33 -25.96
CA GLU A 77 -7.39 30.87 -26.57
C GLU A 77 -7.34 32.39 -26.73
N GLU A 78 -6.76 33.09 -25.74
CA GLU A 78 -6.65 34.54 -25.72
C GLU A 78 -5.47 35.07 -26.52
N SER A 79 -4.35 34.34 -26.56
CA SER A 79 -3.07 34.81 -27.08
C SER A 79 -2.23 33.67 -27.66
N PRO A 80 -2.69 33.01 -28.74
CA PRO A 80 -2.11 31.76 -29.24
C PRO A 80 -0.64 31.88 -29.60
N GLU A 81 -0.25 33.00 -30.22
CA GLU A 81 1.15 33.22 -30.62
C GLU A 81 2.09 33.49 -29.43
N CYS A 82 1.60 34.05 -28.33
CA CYS A 82 2.43 34.28 -27.15
C CYS A 82 2.65 32.97 -26.38
N VAL A 83 1.63 32.13 -26.26
CA VAL A 83 1.79 30.79 -25.68
C VAL A 83 2.70 29.94 -26.55
N ALA A 84 2.50 29.97 -27.88
CA ALA A 84 3.35 29.22 -28.81
C ALA A 84 4.85 29.59 -28.73
N ALA A 85 5.18 30.82 -28.34
CA ALA A 85 6.56 31.24 -28.13
C ALA A 85 7.20 30.59 -26.88
N GLU A 86 6.38 30.17 -25.91
CA GLU A 86 6.81 29.52 -24.67
C GLU A 86 6.62 27.98 -24.70
N ASP A 87 6.12 27.40 -25.79
CA ASP A 87 5.81 25.96 -25.89
C ASP A 87 7.02 25.05 -25.55
N GLU A 88 8.23 25.44 -25.95
CA GLU A 88 9.46 24.70 -25.62
C GLU A 88 9.74 24.73 -24.11
N GLU A 89 9.54 25.89 -23.47
CA GLU A 89 9.72 26.08 -22.03
C GLU A 89 8.69 25.29 -21.23
N ILE A 90 7.41 25.39 -21.62
CA ILE A 90 6.30 24.62 -21.04
C ILE A 90 6.61 23.13 -21.11
N THR A 91 7.00 22.65 -22.29
CA THR A 91 7.35 21.24 -22.50
C THR A 91 8.52 20.81 -21.61
N ARG A 92 9.55 21.66 -21.48
CA ARG A 92 10.70 21.37 -20.62
C ARG A 92 10.31 21.24 -19.16
N ILE A 93 9.52 22.18 -18.64
CA ILE A 93 9.06 22.18 -17.24
C ILE A 93 8.19 20.95 -16.96
N VAL A 94 7.22 20.67 -17.83
CA VAL A 94 6.28 19.55 -17.65
C VAL A 94 7.00 18.21 -17.72
N ASN A 95 7.94 18.04 -18.66
CA ASN A 95 8.72 16.80 -18.76
C ASN A 95 9.61 16.58 -17.53
N ALA A 96 10.33 17.61 -17.08
CA ALA A 96 11.15 17.51 -15.87
C ALA A 96 10.29 17.16 -14.64
N ALA A 97 9.14 17.82 -14.49
CA ALA A 97 8.20 17.52 -13.41
C ALA A 97 7.68 16.08 -13.47
N HIS A 98 7.32 15.58 -14.66
CA HIS A 98 6.88 14.20 -14.85
C HIS A 98 7.97 13.19 -14.50
N GLU A 99 9.22 13.44 -14.90
CA GLU A 99 10.37 12.59 -14.56
C GLU A 99 10.59 12.54 -13.05
N ASP A 100 10.56 13.69 -12.37
CA ASP A 100 10.73 13.77 -10.91
C ASP A 100 9.57 13.11 -10.16
N LEU A 101 8.32 13.41 -10.53
CA LEU A 101 7.12 12.78 -9.96
C LEU A 101 7.16 11.26 -10.14
N TYR A 102 7.59 10.78 -11.31
CA TYR A 102 7.74 9.36 -11.57
C TYR A 102 8.84 8.74 -10.69
N ALA A 103 10.00 9.37 -10.59
CA ALA A 103 11.10 8.88 -9.77
C ALA A 103 10.71 8.79 -8.28
N CYS A 104 10.11 9.85 -7.73
CA CYS A 104 9.59 9.85 -6.37
C CYS A 104 8.50 8.79 -6.16
N GLY A 105 7.54 8.71 -7.10
CA GLY A 105 6.41 7.79 -7.03
C GLY A 105 6.81 6.32 -7.10
N VAL A 106 7.85 5.98 -7.88
CA VAL A 106 8.38 4.60 -7.95
C VAL A 106 8.94 4.14 -6.62
N VAL A 107 9.69 4.99 -5.91
CA VAL A 107 10.24 4.66 -4.59
C VAL A 107 9.12 4.41 -3.59
N ALA A 108 8.16 5.32 -3.51
CA ALA A 108 7.00 5.16 -2.62
C ALA A 108 6.18 3.90 -2.95
N ALA A 109 5.97 3.61 -4.24
CA ALA A 109 5.26 2.42 -4.69
C ALA A 109 6.03 1.12 -4.37
N GLN A 110 7.35 1.09 -4.53
CA GLN A 110 8.18 -0.06 -4.19
C GLN A 110 8.10 -0.36 -2.70
N THR A 111 8.31 0.64 -1.84
CA THR A 111 8.25 0.44 -0.39
C THR A 111 6.83 0.07 0.07
N SER A 112 5.79 0.66 -0.52
CA SER A 112 4.39 0.27 -0.28
C SER A 112 4.13 -1.19 -0.65
N ALA A 113 4.65 -1.64 -1.79
CA ALA A 113 4.52 -3.02 -2.26
C ALA A 113 5.27 -4.01 -1.35
N GLU A 114 6.46 -3.64 -0.85
CA GLU A 114 7.19 -4.44 0.13
C GLU A 114 6.42 -4.57 1.45
N ILE A 115 5.87 -3.48 1.97
CA ILE A 115 5.04 -3.50 3.18
C ILE A 115 3.82 -4.41 2.97
N ALA A 116 3.11 -4.26 1.86
CA ALA A 116 1.96 -5.10 1.55
C ALA A 116 2.36 -6.59 1.41
N SER A 117 3.50 -6.86 0.79
CA SER A 117 4.05 -8.20 0.63
C SER A 117 4.38 -8.84 1.98
N ASP A 118 5.04 -8.13 2.88
CA ASP A 118 5.40 -8.63 4.21
C ASP A 118 4.17 -8.97 5.04
N VAL A 119 3.17 -8.08 5.02
CA VAL A 119 1.91 -8.28 5.75
C VAL A 119 1.12 -9.44 5.14
N SER A 120 1.11 -9.57 3.81
CA SER A 120 0.47 -10.70 3.10
C SER A 120 1.16 -12.03 3.41
N ALA A 121 2.49 -12.08 3.34
CA ALA A 121 3.28 -13.27 3.63
C ALA A 121 3.08 -13.74 5.08
N ALA A 122 3.12 -12.81 6.04
CA ALA A 122 2.84 -13.10 7.44
C ALA A 122 1.41 -13.61 7.65
N THR A 123 0.41 -12.98 6.99
CA THR A 123 -0.99 -13.43 7.06
C THR A 123 -1.14 -14.86 6.54
N GLN A 124 -0.58 -15.15 5.37
CA GLN A 124 -0.61 -16.49 4.78
C GLN A 124 0.07 -17.52 5.68
N GLN A 125 1.24 -17.20 6.25
CA GLN A 125 1.94 -18.10 7.16
C GLN A 125 1.08 -18.45 8.39
N LEU A 126 0.37 -17.48 8.97
CA LEU A 126 -0.52 -17.70 10.11
C LEU A 126 -1.73 -18.54 9.73
N VAL A 127 -2.36 -18.25 8.59
CA VAL A 127 -3.50 -19.02 8.07
C VAL A 127 -3.09 -20.47 7.79
N TYR A 128 -2.01 -20.70 7.05
CA TYR A 128 -1.51 -22.06 6.77
C TYR A 128 -1.11 -22.81 8.04
N GLY A 129 -0.50 -22.12 9.02
CA GLY A 129 -0.19 -22.71 10.31
C GLY A 129 -1.45 -23.16 11.07
N GLY A 130 -2.51 -22.35 11.05
CA GLY A 130 -3.83 -22.71 11.59
C GLY A 130 -4.43 -23.96 10.92
N TYR A 131 -4.39 -24.02 9.58
CA TYR A 131 -4.86 -25.19 8.82
C TYR A 131 -4.05 -26.45 9.15
N SER A 132 -2.73 -26.32 9.27
CA SER A 132 -1.83 -27.42 9.63
C SER A 132 -2.17 -27.99 11.02
N LEU A 133 -2.49 -27.12 11.99
CA LEU A 133 -2.94 -27.55 13.32
C LEU A 133 -4.25 -28.34 13.24
N ALA A 134 -5.26 -27.81 12.55
CA ALA A 134 -6.55 -28.49 12.42
C ALA A 134 -6.41 -29.86 11.72
N SER A 135 -5.63 -29.92 10.64
CA SER A 135 -5.33 -31.19 9.96
C SER A 135 -4.64 -32.20 10.88
N THR A 136 -3.67 -31.73 11.69
CA THR A 136 -2.96 -32.57 12.66
C THR A 136 -3.90 -33.10 13.74
N TYR A 137 -4.79 -32.25 14.27
CA TYR A 137 -5.78 -32.66 15.25
C TYR A 137 -6.74 -33.72 14.70
N ASN A 138 -7.26 -33.51 13.49
CA ASN A 138 -8.14 -34.47 12.81
C ASN A 138 -7.44 -35.81 12.56
N LYS A 139 -6.18 -35.76 12.13
CA LYS A 139 -5.34 -36.95 12.01
C LYS A 139 -5.21 -37.66 13.35
N CYS A 140 -4.91 -36.95 14.44
CA CYS A 140 -4.84 -37.55 15.77
C CYS A 140 -6.16 -38.21 16.20
N ASN A 141 -7.30 -37.58 15.88
CA ASN A 141 -8.62 -38.11 16.21
C ASN A 141 -9.03 -39.33 15.40
N SER A 142 -8.48 -39.50 14.20
CA SER A 142 -8.73 -40.68 13.36
C SER A 142 -8.05 -41.96 13.88
N TYR A 143 -7.07 -41.85 14.79
CA TYR A 143 -6.44 -43.02 15.40
C TYR A 143 -7.42 -43.77 16.32
N LYS A 144 -7.67 -45.04 16.01
CA LYS A 144 -8.49 -45.95 16.84
C LYS A 144 -7.76 -46.42 18.10
N ASN A 145 -6.44 -46.56 18.03
CA ASN A 145 -5.62 -46.98 19.17
C ASN A 145 -5.47 -45.81 20.15
N SER A 146 -5.91 -46.01 21.39
CA SER A 146 -5.92 -44.97 22.43
C SER A 146 -4.52 -44.44 22.74
N VAL A 147 -3.50 -45.30 22.80
CA VAL A 147 -2.11 -44.91 23.08
C VAL A 147 -1.55 -44.05 21.94
N LEU A 148 -1.78 -44.46 20.68
CA LEU A 148 -1.35 -43.68 19.52
C LEU A 148 -2.09 -42.34 19.45
N LYS A 149 -3.40 -42.32 19.71
CA LYS A 149 -4.21 -41.10 19.76
C LYS A 149 -3.69 -40.13 20.81
N GLN A 150 -3.46 -40.60 22.05
CA GLN A 150 -2.97 -39.76 23.14
C GLN A 150 -1.56 -39.23 22.85
N THR A 151 -0.66 -40.08 22.35
CA THR A 151 0.69 -39.66 21.98
C THR A 151 0.69 -38.63 20.83
N CYS A 152 -0.20 -38.79 19.85
CA CYS A 152 -0.38 -37.81 18.78
C CYS A 152 -0.92 -36.48 19.32
N LEU A 153 -1.96 -36.51 20.15
CA LEU A 153 -2.55 -35.30 20.75
C LEU A 153 -1.55 -34.55 21.62
N ALA A 154 -0.70 -35.26 22.37
CA ALA A 154 0.38 -34.62 23.12
C ALA A 154 1.34 -33.84 22.21
N LYS A 155 1.76 -34.43 21.08
CA LYS A 155 2.59 -33.73 20.08
C LYS A 155 1.86 -32.54 19.45
N PHE A 156 0.57 -32.70 19.16
CA PHE A 156 -0.28 -31.64 18.64
C PHE A 156 -0.32 -30.43 19.59
N TYR A 157 -0.52 -30.62 20.90
CA TYR A 157 -0.58 -29.50 21.84
C TYR A 157 0.76 -28.75 21.96
N VAL A 158 1.89 -29.45 21.83
CA VAL A 158 3.21 -28.81 21.75
C VAL A 158 3.31 -27.96 20.48
N GLN A 159 2.94 -28.52 19.32
CA GLN A 159 2.94 -27.79 18.04
C GLN A 159 2.01 -26.56 18.08
N ALA A 160 0.82 -26.71 18.65
CA ALA A 160 -0.15 -25.63 18.80
C ALA A 160 0.38 -24.49 19.68
N THR A 161 1.05 -24.83 20.78
CA THR A 161 1.67 -23.84 21.67
C THR A 161 2.78 -23.08 20.96
N VAL A 162 3.67 -23.78 20.25
CA VAL A 162 4.74 -23.16 19.46
C VAL A 162 4.17 -22.24 18.38
N TYR A 163 3.14 -22.69 17.67
CA TYR A 163 2.45 -21.87 16.68
C TYR A 163 1.91 -20.58 17.29
N LEU A 164 1.17 -20.64 18.41
CA LEU A 164 0.55 -19.46 19.03
C LEU A 164 1.60 -18.46 19.54
N VAL A 165 2.70 -18.93 20.12
CA VAL A 165 3.80 -18.07 20.59
C VAL A 165 4.47 -17.38 19.40
N SER A 166 4.84 -18.13 18.37
CA SER A 166 5.45 -17.58 17.16
C SER A 166 4.50 -16.63 16.44
N ALA A 167 3.21 -16.93 16.42
CA ALA A 167 2.20 -16.08 15.79
C ALA A 167 2.08 -14.72 16.47
N ARG A 168 1.98 -14.69 17.80
CA ARG A 168 1.94 -13.43 18.56
C ARG A 168 3.23 -12.62 18.39
N SER A 169 4.38 -13.30 18.33
CA SER A 169 5.66 -12.64 18.04
C SER A 169 5.67 -12.02 16.64
N SER A 170 5.20 -12.77 15.63
CA SER A 170 5.12 -12.29 14.25
C SER A 170 4.20 -11.08 14.11
N ILE A 171 3.01 -11.14 14.71
CA ILE A 171 2.05 -10.01 14.75
C ILE A 171 2.69 -8.77 15.37
N LYS A 172 3.42 -8.93 16.48
CA LYS A 172 4.12 -7.82 17.14
C LYS A 172 5.17 -7.20 16.21
N THR A 173 5.99 -8.03 15.57
CA THR A 173 7.03 -7.57 14.64
C THR A 173 6.43 -6.85 13.43
N ILE A 174 5.37 -7.40 12.84
CA ILE A 174 4.70 -6.77 11.70
C ILE A 174 4.12 -5.42 12.11
N ARG A 175 3.42 -5.33 13.26
CA ARG A 175 2.90 -4.04 13.74
C ARG A 175 4.00 -2.99 13.92
N GLN A 176 5.12 -3.40 14.50
CA GLN A 176 6.24 -2.48 14.69
C GLN A 176 6.79 -2.02 13.34
N SER A 177 7.09 -2.97 12.46
CA SER A 177 7.59 -2.71 11.10
C SER A 177 6.65 -1.79 10.31
N THR A 178 5.34 -2.04 10.34
CA THR A 178 4.38 -1.17 9.64
C THR A 178 4.27 0.19 10.31
N SER A 179 4.27 0.28 11.64
CA SER A 179 4.21 1.57 12.35
C SER A 179 5.43 2.46 12.14
N GLU A 180 6.59 1.89 11.81
CA GLU A 180 7.83 2.61 11.52
C GLU A 180 7.91 2.95 10.03
N ARG A 181 7.78 1.95 9.15
CA ARG A 181 8.02 2.11 7.70
C ARG A 181 6.94 2.93 6.99
N ILE A 182 5.69 2.85 7.44
CA ILE A 182 4.58 3.56 6.78
C ILE A 182 4.79 5.08 6.88
N PRO A 183 4.99 5.68 8.08
CA PRO A 183 5.36 7.10 8.23
C PRO A 183 6.59 7.53 7.45
N ASP A 184 7.63 6.71 7.38
CA ASP A 184 8.86 7.07 6.67
C ASP A 184 8.61 7.22 5.16
N VAL A 185 7.81 6.32 4.56
CA VAL A 185 7.37 6.45 3.17
C VAL A 185 6.57 7.74 2.94
N PHE A 186 5.73 8.14 3.91
CA PHE A 186 4.99 9.40 3.85
C PHE A 186 5.93 10.59 3.85
N ALA A 187 6.89 10.66 4.77
CA ALA A 187 7.77 11.81 4.90
C ALA A 187 8.61 12.02 3.62
N ASP A 188 9.20 10.95 3.09
CA ASP A 188 10.12 11.06 1.96
C ASP A 188 9.39 11.20 0.63
N GLY A 189 8.38 10.35 0.39
CA GLY A 189 7.62 10.35 -0.86
C GLY A 189 6.86 11.65 -1.06
N ASN A 190 6.17 12.13 -0.02
CA ASN A 190 5.34 13.33 -0.07
C ASN A 190 6.17 14.59 -0.28
N VAL A 191 7.29 14.73 0.44
CA VAL A 191 8.21 15.86 0.28
C VAL A 191 8.80 15.88 -1.13
N CYS A 192 9.17 14.71 -1.66
CA CYS A 192 9.73 14.58 -3.00
C CYS A 192 8.71 15.01 -4.07
N THR A 193 7.49 14.46 -4.03
CA THR A 193 6.47 14.73 -5.06
C THR A 193 5.90 16.14 -4.98
N HIS A 194 5.61 16.68 -3.79
CA HIS A 194 5.17 18.08 -3.66
C HIS A 194 6.28 19.09 -3.95
N SER A 195 7.56 18.75 -3.69
CA SER A 195 8.66 19.60 -4.13
C SER A 195 8.73 19.66 -5.66
N ALA A 196 8.59 18.51 -6.33
CA ALA A 196 8.57 18.44 -7.79
C ALA A 196 7.39 19.21 -8.39
N SER A 197 6.17 19.02 -7.86
CA SER A 197 4.99 19.78 -8.32
C SER A 197 5.14 21.27 -8.06
N SER A 198 5.58 21.67 -6.86
CA SER A 198 5.76 23.09 -6.51
C SER A 198 6.77 23.79 -7.41
N GLN A 199 7.91 23.15 -7.71
CA GLN A 199 8.90 23.71 -8.63
C GLN A 199 8.33 23.88 -10.04
N ALA A 200 7.56 22.90 -10.52
CA ALA A 200 6.91 22.98 -11.82
C ALA A 200 5.86 24.09 -11.88
N VAL A 201 5.03 24.23 -10.84
CA VAL A 201 4.04 25.30 -10.71
C VAL A 201 4.72 26.67 -10.75
N LEU A 202 5.84 26.84 -10.02
CA LEU A 202 6.60 28.10 -10.06
C LEU A 202 7.17 28.38 -11.46
N GLY A 203 7.70 27.36 -12.15
CA GLY A 203 8.16 27.50 -13.54
C GLY A 203 7.03 27.91 -14.49
N LEU A 204 5.84 27.29 -14.37
CA LEU A 204 4.68 27.62 -15.18
C LEU A 204 4.11 29.01 -14.85
N GLN A 205 4.26 29.48 -13.62
CA GLN A 205 3.94 30.86 -13.25
C GLN A 205 4.90 31.86 -13.92
N GLU A 206 6.19 31.53 -14.03
CA GLU A 206 7.15 32.35 -14.79
C GLU A 206 6.80 32.41 -16.28
N VAL A 207 6.39 31.28 -16.88
CA VAL A 207 5.85 31.24 -18.24
C VAL A 207 4.62 32.15 -18.39
N ASN A 208 3.67 32.11 -17.45
CA ASN A 208 2.52 33.01 -17.47
C ASN A 208 2.93 34.50 -17.45
N ASN A 209 3.95 34.85 -16.67
CA ASN A 209 4.48 36.22 -16.64
C ASN A 209 5.11 36.61 -17.99
N ASN A 210 5.79 35.68 -18.67
CA ASN A 210 6.35 35.90 -20.01
C ASN A 210 5.24 36.10 -21.05
N ILE A 211 4.17 35.30 -20.98
CA ILE A 211 2.97 35.46 -21.82
C ILE A 211 2.36 36.85 -21.62
N ASP A 212 2.17 37.29 -20.38
CA ASP A 212 1.65 38.63 -20.07
C ASP A 212 2.53 39.73 -20.65
N ALA A 213 3.86 39.59 -20.54
CA ALA A 213 4.81 40.54 -21.12
C ALA A 213 4.80 40.53 -22.66
N CYS A 214 4.54 39.38 -23.29
CA CYS A 214 4.34 39.27 -24.74
C CYS A 214 3.05 39.98 -25.18
N VAL A 215 1.95 39.76 -24.46
CA VAL A 215 0.65 40.41 -24.73
C VAL A 215 0.74 41.92 -24.57
N TYR A 216 1.41 42.40 -23.52
CA TYR A 216 1.61 43.83 -23.28
C TYR A 216 2.40 44.51 -24.40
N ARG A 217 3.50 43.89 -24.86
CA ARG A 217 4.34 44.45 -25.95
C ARG A 217 3.64 44.53 -27.31
N ARG A 218 2.53 43.80 -27.48
CA ARG A 218 1.74 43.77 -28.72
C ARG A 218 0.57 44.76 -28.71
N ARG A 219 0.20 45.31 -27.56
CA ARG A 219 -0.79 46.39 -27.45
C ARG A 219 -0.13 47.75 -27.66
#